data_AF-A0A349WYI0-F1
#
_entry.id   AF-A0A349WYI0-F1
#
_cell.length_a   1.000
_cell.length_b   1.000
_cell.length_c   1.000
_cell.angle_alpha   90.00
_cell.angle_beta   90.00
_cell.angle_gamma   90.00
#
_symmetry.space_group_name_H-M   'P 1'
#
loop_
_entity.id
_entity.type
_entity.pdbx_description
1 polymer ?
#
loop_
_entity_poly.entity_id
_entity_poly.type
_entity_poly.pdbx_seq_one_letter_code
_entity_poly.pdbx_strand_id
1 'polypeptide(L)'
;MSKSTLYYTTPISSSSSETATENYIQILEKTNEQLPLWIDSLGVFVSALGVLFTALAIFVSLFGYWKYKSHKKELDDRLVSFMDATDTQIKRQIQIYDERFELLLNSYENKLETADNQQKAVIEGIMRDLRAERLRVVASVGLHNSRNGYVGTNRSQLATGSLIKGETLNSVYWYGRDGQRYTFPDEDVLKSWFPDVDALDIQKITDEQMASITLAGNMVYRAGTRLIKTISDPKIYVIGQNGLIHWVHPHEVIEKIFGSEWKNLLVTIKDVYFVDYTVGGDVKNSDEFNPNYEQAIASLP
;
A
#
# COMPACT_ATOMS: atom_id res chain seq x y z
N MET A 1 -83.94 -58.91 49.63
CA MET A 1 -83.78 -57.45 49.69
C MET A 1 -82.53 -57.13 50.49
N SER A 2 -81.48 -56.59 49.88
CA SER A 2 -80.77 -55.37 50.33
C SER A 2 -79.49 -55.22 49.51
N LYS A 3 -79.32 -54.05 48.90
CA LYS A 3 -78.12 -53.62 48.17
C LYS A 3 -77.08 -53.12 49.16
N SER A 4 -75.80 -53.33 48.89
CA SER A 4 -74.71 -52.60 49.53
C SER A 4 -73.64 -52.30 48.49
N THR A 5 -73.64 -51.05 48.03
CA THR A 5 -72.60 -50.47 47.18
C THR A 5 -71.43 -50.06 48.07
N LEU A 6 -70.21 -50.57 47.83
CA LEU A 6 -68.98 -50.11 48.50
C LEU A 6 -67.96 -49.69 47.46
N TYR A 7 -67.48 -48.45 47.60
CA TYR A 7 -66.44 -47.83 46.78
C TYR A 7 -65.08 -48.46 47.06
N TYR A 8 -64.35 -48.86 46.02
CA TYR A 8 -62.94 -49.24 46.13
C TYR A 8 -62.07 -48.01 45.89
N THR A 9 -61.42 -47.54 46.96
CA THR A 9 -60.27 -46.64 46.87
C THR A 9 -59.04 -47.49 46.59
N THR A 10 -58.42 -47.33 45.43
CA THR A 10 -57.13 -47.98 45.12
C THR A 10 -56.01 -47.31 45.91
N PRO A 11 -55.13 -48.07 46.59
CA PRO A 11 -53.95 -47.51 47.25
C PRO A 11 -52.89 -47.16 46.19
N ILE A 12 -52.36 -45.94 46.27
CA ILE A 12 -51.23 -45.50 45.45
C ILE A 12 -49.98 -46.20 45.97
N SER A 13 -49.39 -47.06 45.13
CA SER A 13 -48.11 -47.73 45.37
C SER A 13 -46.97 -46.70 45.46
N SER A 14 -46.26 -46.67 46.59
CA SER A 14 -45.14 -45.78 46.88
C SER A 14 -43.77 -46.27 46.38
N SER A 15 -43.69 -47.40 45.68
CA SER A 15 -42.41 -48.05 45.39
C SER A 15 -41.62 -47.45 44.21
N SER A 16 -42.25 -46.66 43.34
CA SER A 16 -41.60 -46.14 42.12
C SER A 16 -40.91 -44.79 42.30
N SER A 17 -41.27 -44.01 43.33
CA SER A 17 -40.62 -42.70 43.57
C SER A 17 -39.32 -42.83 44.34
N GLU A 18 -39.18 -43.83 45.23
CA GLU A 18 -37.93 -44.09 45.95
C GLU A 18 -36.79 -44.48 44.99
N THR A 19 -37.05 -45.35 44.01
CA THR A 19 -36.03 -45.80 43.04
C THR A 19 -35.57 -44.67 42.10
N ALA A 20 -36.47 -43.75 41.74
CA ALA A 20 -36.12 -42.58 40.93
C ALA A 20 -35.26 -41.58 41.72
N THR A 21 -35.54 -41.42 43.01
CA THR A 21 -34.79 -40.53 43.91
C THR A 21 -33.40 -41.08 44.19
N GLU A 22 -33.26 -42.40 44.40
CA GLU A 22 -31.95 -43.07 44.57
C GLU A 22 -31.09 -42.97 43.31
N ASN A 23 -31.66 -43.17 42.13
CA ASN A 23 -30.96 -43.00 40.86
C ASN A 23 -30.47 -41.56 40.66
N TYR A 24 -31.30 -40.57 41.01
CA TYR A 24 -30.92 -39.16 40.91
C TYR A 24 -29.80 -38.80 41.88
N ILE A 25 -29.85 -39.30 43.12
CA ILE A 25 -28.78 -39.11 44.12
C ILE A 25 -27.46 -39.76 43.64
N GLN A 26 -27.50 -40.97 43.07
CA GLN A 26 -26.29 -41.60 42.53
C GLN A 26 -25.66 -40.82 41.36
N ILE A 27 -26.48 -40.21 40.51
CA ILE A 27 -25.98 -39.37 39.41
C ILE A 27 -25.27 -38.13 39.98
N LEU A 28 -25.87 -37.48 40.99
CA LEU A 28 -25.25 -36.32 41.64
C LEU A 28 -23.95 -36.69 42.34
N GLU A 29 -23.91 -37.83 43.02
CA GLU A 29 -22.72 -38.31 43.72
C GLU A 29 -21.57 -38.59 42.73
N LYS A 30 -21.85 -39.30 41.63
CA LYS A 30 -20.86 -39.52 40.55
C LYS A 30 -20.40 -38.24 39.86
N THR A 31 -21.27 -37.25 39.74
CA THR A 31 -20.91 -35.95 39.13
C THR A 31 -20.08 -35.12 40.10
N ASN A 32 -20.37 -35.19 41.41
CA ASN A 32 -19.62 -34.53 42.47
C ASN A 32 -18.23 -35.15 42.70
N GLU A 33 -18.08 -36.45 42.47
CA GLU A 33 -16.77 -37.13 42.46
C GLU A 33 -15.89 -36.79 41.25
N GLN A 34 -16.47 -36.25 40.16
CA GLN A 34 -15.73 -35.84 38.96
C GLN A 34 -15.27 -34.37 38.98
N LEU A 35 -15.82 -33.55 39.88
CA LEU A 35 -15.45 -32.14 40.05
C LEU A 35 -13.97 -31.90 40.48
N PRO A 36 -13.30 -32.78 41.26
CA PRO A 36 -11.88 -32.62 41.61
C PRO A 36 -10.90 -32.76 40.44
N LEU A 37 -11.31 -33.33 39.30
CA LEU A 37 -10.43 -33.58 38.15
C LEU A 37 -9.96 -32.29 37.44
N TRP A 38 -10.61 -31.15 37.69
CA TRP A 38 -10.19 -29.84 37.15
C TRP A 38 -9.06 -29.19 37.97
N ILE A 39 -8.76 -29.72 39.15
CA ILE A 39 -7.61 -29.33 40.00
C ILE A 39 -6.53 -30.44 39.95
N ASP A 40 -6.65 -31.39 39.03
CA ASP A 40 -5.64 -32.42 38.85
C ASP A 40 -4.36 -31.82 38.22
N SER A 41 -3.23 -32.46 38.46
CA SER A 41 -1.90 -32.02 38.03
C SER A 41 -1.80 -31.66 36.54
N LEU A 42 -2.65 -32.28 35.70
CA LEU A 42 -2.79 -32.00 34.27
C LEU A 42 -3.44 -30.64 33.95
N GLY A 43 -4.43 -30.20 34.73
CA GLY A 43 -5.10 -28.89 34.52
C GLY A 43 -4.18 -27.71 34.84
N VAL A 44 -3.33 -27.85 35.87
CA VAL A 44 -2.30 -26.88 36.21
C VAL A 44 -1.22 -26.82 35.11
N PHE A 45 -0.87 -27.95 34.50
CA PHE A 45 0.09 -27.99 33.40
C PHE A 45 -0.43 -27.27 32.14
N VAL A 46 -1.71 -27.46 31.78
CA VAL A 46 -2.33 -26.81 30.62
C VAL A 46 -2.43 -25.29 30.83
N SER A 47 -2.79 -24.83 32.04
CA SER A 47 -2.83 -23.39 32.33
C SER A 47 -1.44 -22.76 32.32
N ALA A 48 -0.43 -23.45 32.88
CA ALA A 48 0.97 -23.03 32.79
C ALA A 48 1.46 -22.94 31.33
N LEU A 49 1.07 -23.89 30.48
CA LEU A 49 1.41 -23.89 29.05
C LEU A 49 0.77 -22.70 28.31
N GLY A 50 -0.48 -22.36 28.64
CA GLY A 50 -1.17 -21.19 28.06
C GLY A 50 -0.48 -19.86 28.43
N VAL A 51 -0.04 -19.72 29.67
CA VAL A 51 0.73 -18.54 30.12
C VAL A 51 2.09 -18.48 29.40
N LEU A 52 2.74 -19.61 29.18
CA LEU A 52 4.02 -19.66 28.45
C LEU A 52 3.86 -19.25 26.99
N PHE A 53 2.80 -19.71 26.31
CA PHE A 53 2.50 -19.32 24.93
C PHE A 53 2.24 -17.82 24.79
N THR A 54 1.47 -17.23 25.72
CA THR A 54 1.20 -15.79 25.70
C THR A 54 2.46 -14.98 25.97
N ALA A 55 3.31 -15.42 26.91
CA ALA A 55 4.62 -14.80 27.16
C ALA A 55 5.54 -14.86 25.92
N LEU A 56 5.56 -15.99 25.22
CA LEU A 56 6.35 -16.16 23.99
C LEU A 56 5.84 -15.23 22.88
N ALA A 57 4.51 -15.11 22.70
CA ALA A 57 3.93 -14.21 21.71
C ALA A 57 4.28 -12.75 21.98
N ILE A 58 4.23 -12.33 23.25
CA ILE A 58 4.66 -10.98 23.67
C ILE A 58 6.15 -10.79 23.37
N PHE A 59 7.00 -11.77 23.69
CA PHE A 59 8.44 -11.71 23.43
C PHE A 59 8.77 -11.61 21.95
N VAL A 60 8.15 -12.44 21.10
CA VAL A 60 8.33 -12.39 19.63
C VAL A 60 7.88 -11.03 19.08
N SER A 61 6.76 -10.49 19.59
CA SER A 61 6.25 -9.18 19.19
C SER A 61 7.23 -8.05 19.56
N LEU A 62 7.75 -8.05 20.79
CA LEU A 62 8.73 -7.06 21.25
C LEU A 62 10.07 -7.19 20.50
N PHE A 63 10.57 -8.42 20.33
CA PHE A 63 11.82 -8.67 19.64
C PHE A 63 11.74 -8.31 18.15
N GLY A 64 10.62 -8.62 17.50
CA GLY A 64 10.31 -8.19 16.14
C GLY A 64 10.30 -6.66 16.00
N TYR A 65 9.63 -5.97 16.92
CA TYR A 65 9.59 -4.51 16.96
C TYR A 65 10.99 -3.89 17.15
N TRP A 66 11.82 -4.45 18.03
CA TRP A 66 13.19 -3.98 18.25
C TRP A 66 14.06 -4.20 17.01
N LYS A 67 13.96 -5.38 16.38
CA LYS A 67 14.72 -5.72 15.17
C LYS A 67 14.32 -4.84 13.97
N TYR A 68 13.03 -4.55 13.82
CA TYR A 68 12.47 -3.64 12.82
C TYR A 68 13.02 -2.22 12.99
N LYS A 69 13.00 -1.69 14.22
CA LYS A 69 13.53 -0.36 14.53
C LYS A 69 15.02 -0.21 14.20
N SER A 70 15.82 -1.25 14.44
CA SER A 70 17.25 -1.24 14.12
C SER A 70 17.54 -1.22 12.61
N HIS A 71 16.80 -1.97 11.80
CA HIS A 71 17.01 -2.00 10.34
C HIS A 71 16.54 -0.70 9.67
N LYS A 72 15.47 -0.08 10.18
CA LYS A 72 14.97 1.20 9.65
C LYS A 72 16.02 2.31 9.76
N LYS A 73 16.73 2.38 10.89
CA LYS A 73 17.73 3.43 11.13
C LYS A 73 18.91 3.36 10.14
N GLU A 74 19.39 2.17 9.84
CA GLU A 74 20.48 2.00 8.85
C GLU A 74 20.01 2.34 7.43
N LEU A 75 18.76 2.02 7.09
CA LEU A 75 18.17 2.37 5.81
C LEU A 75 18.01 3.90 5.65
N ASP A 76 17.49 4.56 6.69
CA ASP A 76 17.31 6.01 6.74
C ASP A 76 18.67 6.73 6.63
N ASP A 77 19.71 6.28 7.35
CA ASP A 77 21.05 6.87 7.29
C ASP A 77 21.71 6.70 5.90
N ARG A 78 21.49 5.55 5.24
CA ARG A 78 21.96 5.30 3.87
C ARG A 78 21.20 6.14 2.83
N LEU A 79 19.90 6.34 3.00
CA LEU A 79 19.09 7.20 2.13
C LEU A 79 19.51 8.67 2.27
N VAL A 80 19.69 9.15 3.50
CA VAL A 80 20.13 10.53 3.77
C VAL A 80 21.50 10.80 3.16
N SER A 81 22.47 9.89 3.32
CA SER A 81 23.80 10.07 2.74
C SER A 81 23.81 9.99 1.21
N PHE A 82 22.97 9.15 0.61
CA PHE A 82 22.81 9.11 -0.85
C PHE A 82 22.21 10.43 -1.38
N MET A 83 21.17 10.94 -0.71
CA MET A 83 20.53 12.21 -1.07
C MET A 83 21.50 13.39 -0.93
N ASP A 84 22.28 13.46 0.15
CA ASP A 84 23.26 14.52 0.39
C ASP A 84 24.41 14.51 -0.63
N ALA A 85 24.86 13.32 -1.03
CA ALA A 85 25.85 13.17 -2.10
C ALA A 85 25.30 13.64 -3.45
N THR A 86 24.05 13.32 -3.78
CA THR A 86 23.40 13.80 -5.02
C THR A 86 23.18 15.31 -5.01
N ASP A 87 22.77 15.89 -3.88
CA ASP A 87 22.58 17.34 -3.72
C ASP A 87 23.90 18.12 -3.88
N THR A 88 24.99 17.59 -3.33
CA THR A 88 26.33 18.18 -3.49
C THR A 88 26.77 18.20 -4.96
N GLN A 89 26.48 17.14 -5.72
CA GLN A 89 26.80 17.08 -7.15
C GLN A 89 25.95 18.07 -7.97
N ILE A 90 24.66 18.15 -7.67
CA ILE A 90 23.74 19.10 -8.31
C ILE A 90 24.18 20.54 -8.06
N LYS A 91 24.52 20.89 -6.81
CA LYS A 91 25.02 22.23 -6.44
C LYS A 91 26.30 22.61 -7.21
N ARG A 92 27.27 21.69 -7.30
CA ARG A 92 28.52 21.94 -8.06
C ARG A 92 28.25 22.17 -9.54
N GLN A 93 27.41 21.34 -10.17
CA GLN A 93 27.07 21.51 -11.57
C GLN A 93 26.39 22.87 -11.82
N ILE A 94 25.50 23.27 -10.93
CA ILE A 94 24.75 24.53 -11.07
C ILE A 94 25.64 25.74 -10.87
N GLN A 95 26.58 25.69 -9.93
CA GLN A 95 27.59 26.73 -9.78
C GLN A 95 28.43 26.89 -11.06
N ILE A 96 28.82 25.78 -11.70
CA ILE A 96 29.54 25.80 -12.98
C ILE A 96 28.66 26.39 -14.10
N TYR A 97 27.37 26.06 -14.14
CA TYR A 97 26.44 26.64 -15.11
C TYR A 97 26.19 28.13 -14.87
N ASP A 98 26.12 28.57 -13.62
CA ASP A 98 25.92 29.97 -13.26
C ASP A 98 27.12 30.83 -13.65
N GLU A 99 28.34 30.36 -13.37
CA GLU A 99 29.58 31.02 -13.81
C GLU A 99 29.65 31.14 -15.34
N ARG A 100 29.31 30.06 -16.08
CA ARG A 100 29.26 30.08 -17.55
C ARG A 100 28.19 31.03 -18.08
N PHE A 101 27.06 31.16 -17.38
CA PHE A 101 25.98 32.04 -17.76
C PHE A 101 26.37 33.52 -17.59
N GLU A 102 27.04 33.88 -16.49
CA GLU A 102 27.55 35.25 -16.28
C GLU A 102 28.62 35.62 -17.31
N LEU A 103 29.50 34.68 -17.68
CA LEU A 103 30.45 34.89 -18.78
C LEU A 103 29.74 35.14 -20.12
N LEU A 104 28.64 34.41 -20.37
CA LEU A 104 27.84 34.59 -21.57
C LEU A 104 27.19 35.99 -21.59
N LEU A 105 26.57 36.41 -20.48
CA LEU A 105 25.99 37.75 -20.35
C LEU A 105 27.03 38.84 -20.60
N ASN A 106 28.19 38.75 -19.95
CA ASN A 106 29.28 39.70 -20.16
C ASN A 106 29.76 39.74 -21.62
N SER A 107 29.77 38.58 -22.30
CA SER A 107 30.12 38.52 -23.72
C SER A 107 29.10 39.21 -24.62
N TYR A 108 27.81 39.17 -24.25
CA TYR A 108 26.75 39.87 -24.97
C TYR A 108 26.71 41.37 -24.65
N GLU A 109 27.04 41.77 -23.42
CA GLU A 109 27.20 43.19 -23.05
C GLU A 109 28.32 43.87 -23.85
N ASN A 110 29.47 43.21 -24.00
CA ASN A 110 30.57 43.74 -24.82
C ASN A 110 30.19 43.83 -26.31
N LYS A 111 29.42 42.86 -26.83
CA LYS A 111 28.84 42.94 -28.19
C LYS A 111 27.83 44.09 -28.32
N LEU A 112 27.15 44.46 -27.23
CA LEU A 112 26.23 45.59 -27.21
C LEU A 112 26.95 46.93 -27.40
N GLU A 113 28.15 47.09 -26.82
CA GLU A 113 28.94 48.33 -26.94
C GLU A 113 29.37 48.63 -28.38
N THR A 114 29.53 47.59 -29.21
CA THR A 114 29.99 47.69 -30.60
C THR A 114 28.86 47.58 -31.65
N ALA A 115 27.60 47.41 -31.22
CA ALA A 115 26.45 47.14 -32.09
C ALA A 115 25.69 48.40 -32.55
N ASP A 116 25.09 48.33 -33.74
CA ASP A 116 24.21 49.37 -34.31
C ASP A 116 22.86 49.44 -33.55
N ASN A 117 22.15 50.58 -33.64
CA ASN A 117 20.95 50.89 -32.86
C ASN A 117 19.83 49.83 -33.01
N GLN A 118 19.67 49.24 -34.20
CA GLN A 118 18.69 48.18 -34.43
C GLN A 118 19.11 46.83 -33.83
N GLN A 119 20.41 46.56 -33.76
CA GLN A 119 20.96 45.33 -33.17
C GLN A 119 20.96 45.37 -31.64
N LYS A 120 21.16 46.55 -31.05
CA LYS A 120 21.10 46.76 -29.59
C LYS A 120 19.76 46.33 -28.99
N ALA A 121 18.65 46.77 -29.58
CA ALA A 121 17.31 46.43 -29.08
C ALA A 121 17.02 44.91 -29.10
N VAL A 122 17.54 44.20 -30.12
CA VAL A 122 17.39 42.74 -30.22
C VAL A 122 18.21 42.03 -29.15
N ILE A 123 19.47 42.46 -28.95
CA ILE A 123 20.36 41.86 -27.96
C ILE A 123 19.86 42.14 -26.53
N GLU A 124 19.36 43.34 -26.25
CA GLU A 124 18.74 43.69 -24.95
C GLU A 124 17.52 42.83 -24.65
N GLY A 125 16.67 42.56 -25.65
CA GLY A 125 15.53 41.66 -25.52
C GLY A 125 15.94 40.23 -25.16
N ILE A 126 16.92 39.68 -25.88
CA ILE A 126 17.46 38.34 -25.62
C ILE A 126 18.06 38.26 -24.22
N MET A 127 18.83 39.28 -23.79
CA MET A 127 19.42 39.31 -22.46
C MET A 127 18.37 39.34 -21.34
N ARG A 128 17.27 40.07 -21.54
CA ARG A 128 16.16 40.11 -20.57
C ARG A 128 15.50 38.76 -20.41
N ASP A 129 15.22 38.08 -21.52
CA ASP A 129 14.55 36.79 -21.51
C ASP A 129 15.47 35.70 -20.93
N LEU A 130 16.77 35.73 -21.27
CA LEU A 130 17.78 34.87 -20.64
C LEU A 130 17.88 35.09 -19.12
N ARG A 131 17.88 36.36 -18.65
CA ARG A 131 17.91 36.68 -17.22
C ARG A 131 16.67 36.17 -16.48
N ALA A 132 15.49 36.28 -17.10
CA ALA A 132 14.25 35.77 -16.53
C ALA A 132 14.25 34.23 -16.44
N GLU A 133 14.80 33.55 -17.45
CA GLU A 133 14.90 32.09 -17.45
C GLU A 133 15.95 31.59 -16.43
N ARG A 134 17.08 32.28 -16.29
CA ARG A 134 18.05 32.01 -15.21
C ARG A 134 17.39 32.11 -13.83
N LEU A 135 16.61 33.15 -13.56
CA LEU A 135 15.87 33.32 -12.31
C LEU A 135 14.93 32.14 -12.03
N ARG A 136 14.28 31.60 -13.06
CA ARG A 136 13.42 30.41 -12.93
C ARG A 136 14.21 29.14 -12.62
N VAL A 137 15.33 28.93 -13.32
CA VAL A 137 16.19 27.75 -13.12
C VAL A 137 16.83 27.80 -11.73
N VAL A 138 17.40 28.93 -11.32
CA VAL A 138 18.00 29.11 -9.98
C VAL A 138 16.93 29.00 -8.89
N ALA A 139 15.72 29.53 -9.08
CA ALA A 139 14.62 29.37 -8.12
C ALA A 139 14.12 27.92 -8.02
N SER A 140 14.06 27.19 -9.13
CA SER A 140 13.69 25.76 -9.12
C SER A 140 14.68 24.88 -8.35
N VAL A 141 15.94 25.31 -8.28
CA VAL A 141 17.04 24.63 -7.60
C VAL A 141 17.18 25.10 -6.14
N GLY A 142 17.08 26.40 -5.89
CA GLY A 142 17.24 27.03 -4.58
C GLY A 142 16.22 26.59 -3.53
N LEU A 143 15.14 25.92 -3.96
CA LEU A 143 14.18 25.29 -3.04
C LEU A 143 14.75 24.06 -2.31
N HIS A 144 15.88 23.49 -2.74
CA HIS A 144 16.56 22.40 -2.00
C HIS A 144 17.44 22.89 -0.85
N ASN A 145 17.63 24.21 -0.65
CA ASN A 145 18.53 24.69 0.39
C ASN A 145 18.17 26.09 0.90
N SER A 146 17.37 26.18 1.96
CA SER A 146 17.47 27.30 2.92
C SER A 146 16.87 26.97 4.28
N ARG A 147 17.73 26.50 5.18
CA ARG A 147 17.67 26.93 6.58
C ARG A 147 18.08 28.41 6.64
N ASN A 148 17.16 29.33 6.35
CA ASN A 148 17.04 30.63 7.01
C ASN A 148 15.85 31.41 6.45
N GLY A 149 14.97 31.82 7.35
CA GLY A 149 13.66 32.37 7.02
C GLY A 149 13.71 33.73 6.33
N TYR A 150 12.95 33.84 5.25
CA TYR A 150 12.05 34.96 4.98
C TYR A 150 10.75 34.41 4.36
N VAL A 151 9.68 35.08 4.72
CA VAL A 151 8.25 34.71 4.58
C VAL A 151 7.84 34.53 3.11
N GLY A 152 7.17 33.40 2.81
CA GLY A 152 6.45 33.23 1.53
C GLY A 152 6.24 31.78 1.12
N THR A 153 5.24 31.12 1.71
CA THR A 153 4.67 29.81 1.37
C THR A 153 5.58 28.59 1.54
N ASN A 154 5.21 27.73 2.50
CA ASN A 154 5.66 26.34 2.60
C ASN A 154 5.39 25.60 1.29
N ARG A 155 6.30 25.65 0.32
CA ARG A 155 6.45 24.54 -0.62
C ARG A 155 7.26 23.48 0.10
N SER A 156 6.56 22.63 0.86
CA SER A 156 7.05 21.27 1.10
C SER A 156 7.55 20.76 -0.25
N GLN A 157 8.85 20.44 -0.35
CA GLN A 157 9.40 19.90 -1.58
C GLN A 157 8.71 18.57 -1.84
N LEU A 158 7.81 18.56 -2.82
CA LEU A 158 7.05 17.38 -3.18
C LEU A 158 8.02 16.31 -3.67
N ALA A 159 8.14 15.21 -2.92
CA ALA A 159 9.10 14.17 -3.25
C ALA A 159 8.53 13.27 -4.36
N THR A 160 9.19 13.21 -5.51
CA THR A 160 8.84 12.23 -6.55
C THR A 160 8.96 10.80 -6.02
N GLY A 161 8.09 9.91 -6.49
CA GLY A 161 7.99 8.56 -5.97
C GLY A 161 7.29 8.48 -4.62
N SER A 162 6.30 9.35 -4.37
CA SER A 162 5.52 9.37 -3.13
C SER A 162 4.02 9.41 -3.39
N LEU A 163 3.25 9.08 -2.36
CA LEU A 163 1.81 9.24 -2.37
C LEU A 163 1.47 10.67 -1.95
N ILE A 164 0.59 11.31 -2.70
CA ILE A 164 0.19 12.69 -2.49
C ILE A 164 -1.33 12.79 -2.32
N LYS A 165 -1.78 13.75 -1.52
CA LYS A 165 -3.20 14.04 -1.30
C LYS A 165 -3.42 15.55 -1.18
N GLY A 166 -4.55 16.01 -1.72
CA GLY A 166 -4.96 17.42 -1.63
C GLY A 166 -5.42 17.82 -0.22
N GLU A 167 -5.66 19.10 -0.01
CA GLU A 167 -6.15 19.60 1.27
C GLU A 167 -7.64 19.33 1.47
N THR A 168 -8.41 19.50 0.40
CA THR A 168 -9.87 19.26 0.41
C THR A 168 -10.25 17.93 -0.26
N LEU A 169 -9.33 17.35 -1.04
CA LEU A 169 -9.56 16.12 -1.78
C LEU A 169 -9.29 14.89 -0.92
N ASN A 170 -10.18 13.89 -0.99
CA ASN A 170 -9.99 12.61 -0.31
C ASN A 170 -9.15 11.60 -1.10
N SER A 171 -9.07 11.78 -2.42
CA SER A 171 -8.35 10.88 -3.32
C SER A 171 -6.84 10.96 -3.11
N VAL A 172 -6.20 9.80 -3.06
CA VAL A 172 -4.74 9.64 -3.05
C VAL A 172 -4.25 9.48 -4.48
N TYR A 173 -3.11 10.08 -4.80
CA TYR A 173 -2.45 9.98 -6.10
C TYR A 173 -1.02 9.50 -5.91
N TRP A 174 -0.49 8.81 -6.92
CA TRP A 174 0.94 8.54 -7.02
C TRP A 174 1.62 9.70 -7.74
N TYR A 175 2.65 10.29 -7.15
CA TYR A 175 3.48 11.29 -7.80
C TYR A 175 4.72 10.61 -8.37
N GLY A 176 4.74 10.43 -9.68
CA GLY A 176 5.76 9.66 -10.39
C GLY A 176 7.12 10.35 -10.45
N ARG A 177 8.13 9.60 -10.87
CA ARG A 177 9.50 10.13 -11.06
C ARG A 177 9.61 11.05 -12.27
N ASP A 178 8.62 11.00 -13.14
CA ASP A 178 8.42 11.87 -14.29
C ASP A 178 7.82 13.24 -13.94
N GLY A 179 7.47 13.48 -12.66
CA GLY A 179 6.83 14.72 -12.22
C GLY A 179 5.35 14.80 -12.57
N GLN A 180 4.72 13.68 -12.95
CA GLN A 180 3.29 13.60 -13.21
C GLN A 180 2.57 12.91 -12.05
N ARG A 181 1.25 13.10 -11.96
CA ARG A 181 0.41 12.37 -11.01
C ARG A 181 -0.40 11.28 -11.71
N TYR A 182 -0.60 10.19 -11.01
CA TYR A 182 -1.39 9.04 -11.45
C TYR A 182 -2.49 8.79 -10.43
N THR A 183 -3.69 8.49 -10.92
CA THR A 183 -4.86 8.25 -10.07
C THR A 183 -5.10 6.76 -9.87
N PHE A 184 -5.63 6.37 -8.71
CA PHE A 184 -6.05 5.00 -8.45
C PHE A 184 -7.56 4.89 -8.74
N PRO A 185 -7.99 4.11 -9.74
CA PRO A 185 -9.40 4.01 -10.12
C PRO A 185 -10.31 3.46 -9.01
N ASP A 186 -9.75 2.61 -8.16
CA ASP A 186 -10.40 2.04 -6.98
C ASP A 186 -9.36 1.85 -5.86
N GLU A 187 -9.86 1.57 -4.65
CA GLU A 187 -9.02 1.35 -3.46
C GLU A 187 -8.23 0.02 -3.54
N ASP A 188 -8.73 -0.96 -4.28
CA ASP A 188 -8.09 -2.27 -4.42
C ASP A 188 -6.83 -2.19 -5.29
N VAL A 189 -6.79 -1.30 -6.28
CA VAL A 189 -5.58 -0.97 -7.04
C VAL A 189 -4.55 -0.36 -6.09
N LEU A 190 -4.92 0.61 -5.25
CA LEU A 190 -4.00 1.19 -4.26
C LEU A 190 -3.43 0.11 -3.33
N LYS A 191 -4.29 -0.73 -2.76
CA LYS A 191 -3.90 -1.83 -1.87
C LYS A 191 -3.03 -2.89 -2.55
N SER A 192 -3.19 -3.09 -3.87
CA SER A 192 -2.34 -4.01 -4.62
C SER A 192 -0.87 -3.56 -4.65
N TRP A 193 -0.64 -2.25 -4.66
CA TRP A 193 0.70 -1.64 -4.59
C TRP A 193 1.18 -1.46 -3.16
N PHE A 194 0.27 -1.07 -2.27
CA PHE A 194 0.55 -0.71 -0.89
C PHE A 194 -0.39 -1.45 0.08
N PRO A 195 -0.06 -2.69 0.48
CA PRO A 195 -0.94 -3.50 1.31
C PRO A 195 -1.25 -2.87 2.68
N ASP A 196 -0.26 -2.18 3.27
CA ASP A 196 -0.36 -1.55 4.59
C ASP A 196 -0.65 -0.05 4.45
N VAL A 197 -1.88 0.29 4.04
CA VAL A 197 -2.28 1.69 3.77
C VAL A 197 -2.11 2.62 4.98
N ASP A 198 -2.27 2.10 6.19
CA ASP A 198 -2.14 2.86 7.43
C ASP A 198 -0.69 3.22 7.79
N ALA A 199 0.28 2.52 7.19
CA ALA A 199 1.70 2.78 7.38
C ALA A 199 2.30 3.71 6.32
N LEU A 200 1.48 4.17 5.35
CA LEU A 200 1.93 5.00 4.25
C LEU A 200 2.11 6.45 4.68
N ASP A 201 3.28 7.01 4.36
CA ASP A 201 3.53 8.44 4.46
C ASP A 201 2.93 9.13 3.23
N ILE A 202 1.74 9.70 3.40
CA ILE A 202 1.03 10.42 2.35
C ILE A 202 1.33 11.91 2.50
N GLN A 203 2.00 12.48 1.49
CA GLN A 203 2.33 13.89 1.47
C GLN A 203 1.10 14.73 1.18
N LYS A 204 0.76 15.62 2.11
CA LYS A 204 -0.31 16.59 1.93
C LYS A 204 0.22 17.81 1.16
N ILE A 205 -0.46 18.17 0.06
CA ILE A 205 -0.15 19.35 -0.74
C ILE A 205 -1.39 20.23 -0.91
N THR A 206 -1.20 21.51 -1.20
CA THR A 206 -2.34 22.41 -1.47
C THR A 206 -3.05 22.00 -2.76
N ASP A 207 -4.33 22.34 -2.87
CA ASP A 207 -5.11 22.00 -4.07
C ASP A 207 -4.59 22.74 -5.32
N GLU A 208 -3.97 23.92 -5.17
CA GLU A 208 -3.30 24.63 -6.26
C GLU A 208 -2.02 23.91 -6.72
N GLN A 209 -1.22 23.40 -5.78
CA GLN A 209 -0.05 22.59 -6.12
C GLN A 209 -0.49 21.31 -6.83
N MET A 210 -1.53 20.64 -6.31
CA MET A 210 -2.14 19.49 -6.93
C MET A 210 -2.58 19.82 -8.36
N ALA A 211 -3.29 20.93 -8.59
CA ALA A 211 -3.74 21.37 -9.91
C ALA A 211 -2.58 21.67 -10.89
N SER A 212 -1.41 22.07 -10.39
CA SER A 212 -0.23 22.32 -11.22
C SER A 212 0.47 21.05 -11.72
N ILE A 213 0.17 19.88 -11.14
CA ILE A 213 0.75 18.60 -11.54
C ILE A 213 -0.17 17.93 -12.56
N THR A 214 0.38 17.60 -13.73
CA THR A 214 -0.36 16.96 -14.82
C THR A 214 -0.84 15.56 -14.42
N LEU A 215 -2.12 15.28 -14.66
CA LEU A 215 -2.68 13.94 -14.53
C LEU A 215 -2.30 13.11 -15.76
N ALA A 216 -1.42 12.14 -15.59
CA ALA A 216 -0.91 11.31 -16.70
C ALA A 216 -1.83 10.14 -17.04
N GLY A 217 -2.51 9.56 -16.05
CA GLY A 217 -3.40 8.44 -16.27
C GLY A 217 -3.76 7.68 -15.01
N ASN A 218 -4.32 6.49 -15.22
CA ASN A 218 -4.73 5.57 -14.18
C ASN A 218 -3.59 4.61 -13.82
N MET A 219 -3.45 4.35 -12.53
CA MET A 219 -2.71 3.21 -12.02
C MET A 219 -3.49 1.93 -12.31
N VAL A 220 -2.77 0.89 -12.70
CA VAL A 220 -3.29 -0.47 -12.89
C VAL A 220 -2.95 -1.34 -11.67
N TYR A 221 -3.65 -2.47 -11.52
CA TYR A 221 -3.31 -3.45 -10.48
C TYR A 221 -1.85 -3.86 -10.56
N ARG A 222 -1.18 -4.01 -9.41
CA ARG A 222 0.21 -4.44 -9.35
C ARG A 222 0.36 -5.83 -9.97
N ALA A 223 1.38 -5.99 -10.80
CA ALA A 223 1.68 -7.25 -11.47
C ALA A 223 1.79 -8.42 -10.48
N GLY A 224 1.27 -9.58 -10.87
CA GLY A 224 1.28 -10.81 -10.07
C GLY A 224 0.34 -10.84 -8.85
N THR A 225 -0.40 -9.76 -8.54
CA THR A 225 -1.22 -9.69 -7.31
C THR A 225 -2.68 -10.10 -7.47
N ARG A 226 -3.25 -9.94 -8.67
CA ARG A 226 -4.66 -10.17 -8.98
C ARG A 226 -4.83 -10.79 -10.36
N LEU A 227 -6.00 -11.41 -10.55
CA LEU A 227 -6.53 -11.82 -11.84
C LEU A 227 -7.66 -10.85 -12.20
N ILE A 228 -7.77 -10.48 -13.48
CA ILE A 228 -8.83 -9.57 -13.92
C ILE A 228 -9.70 -10.21 -14.98
N LYS A 229 -10.97 -9.79 -15.01
CA LYS A 229 -11.90 -10.00 -16.12
C LYS A 229 -12.80 -8.78 -16.27
N THR A 230 -13.45 -8.65 -17.41
CA THR A 230 -14.51 -7.67 -17.61
C THR A 230 -15.89 -8.33 -17.54
N ILE A 231 -16.94 -7.51 -17.58
CA ILE A 231 -18.31 -8.02 -17.65
C ILE A 231 -18.64 -8.47 -19.08
N SER A 232 -18.06 -7.78 -20.08
CA SER A 232 -18.29 -8.03 -21.51
C SER A 232 -17.52 -9.23 -22.07
N ASP A 233 -16.36 -9.57 -21.48
CA ASP A 233 -15.52 -10.69 -21.91
C ASP A 233 -15.23 -11.63 -20.72
N PRO A 234 -15.69 -12.90 -20.74
CA PRO A 234 -15.47 -13.84 -19.64
C PRO A 234 -14.03 -14.35 -19.54
N LYS A 235 -13.11 -13.93 -20.41
CA LYS A 235 -11.69 -14.28 -20.32
C LYS A 235 -11.06 -13.77 -19.02
N ILE A 236 -10.20 -14.62 -18.45
CA ILE A 236 -9.44 -14.30 -17.23
C ILE A 236 -8.01 -13.98 -17.64
N TYR A 237 -7.55 -12.81 -17.20
CA TYR A 237 -6.22 -12.33 -17.50
C TYR A 237 -5.35 -12.29 -16.24
N VAL A 238 -4.09 -12.69 -16.38
CA VAL A 238 -3.03 -12.39 -15.41
C VAL A 238 -2.38 -11.07 -15.76
N ILE A 239 -1.94 -10.34 -14.74
CA ILE A 239 -1.31 -9.03 -14.90
C ILE A 239 0.20 -9.19 -14.75
N GLY A 240 0.92 -8.88 -15.82
CA GLY A 240 2.37 -8.72 -15.85
C GLY A 240 2.80 -7.25 -15.67
N GLN A 241 4.09 -7.00 -15.83
CA GLN A 241 4.69 -5.67 -15.70
C GLN A 241 3.99 -4.60 -16.56
N ASN A 242 4.01 -3.36 -16.06
CA ASN A 242 3.57 -2.17 -16.78
C ASN A 242 2.13 -2.28 -17.34
N GLY A 243 1.26 -3.04 -16.68
CA GLY A 243 -0.13 -3.22 -17.13
C GLY A 243 -0.29 -4.17 -18.32
N LEU A 244 0.71 -4.99 -18.63
CA LEU A 244 0.58 -6.06 -19.61
C LEU A 244 -0.37 -7.13 -19.06
N ILE A 245 -1.33 -7.58 -19.85
CA ILE A 245 -2.28 -8.62 -19.46
C ILE A 245 -2.23 -9.79 -20.41
N HIS A 246 -2.21 -11.00 -19.85
CA HIS A 246 -2.12 -12.23 -20.61
C HIS A 246 -3.36 -13.07 -20.35
N TRP A 247 -4.05 -13.45 -21.41
CA TRP A 247 -5.17 -14.37 -21.28
C TRP A 247 -4.65 -15.74 -20.88
N VAL A 248 -5.21 -16.32 -19.81
CA VAL A 248 -4.87 -17.67 -19.37
C VAL A 248 -5.92 -18.67 -19.84
N HIS A 249 -5.49 -19.70 -20.57
CA HIS A 249 -6.35 -20.79 -21.02
C HIS A 249 -5.59 -22.12 -21.14
N PRO A 250 -6.10 -23.23 -20.58
CA PRO A 250 -7.38 -23.42 -19.86
C PRO A 250 -7.34 -23.01 -18.38
N HIS A 251 -8.49 -23.01 -17.69
CA HIS A 251 -8.60 -22.64 -16.26
C HIS A 251 -7.70 -23.48 -15.33
N GLU A 252 -7.39 -24.72 -15.71
CA GLU A 252 -6.46 -25.60 -14.99
C GLU A 252 -5.06 -24.98 -14.84
N VAL A 253 -4.65 -24.13 -15.79
CA VAL A 253 -3.38 -23.40 -15.73
C VAL A 253 -3.41 -22.35 -14.63
N ILE A 254 -4.54 -21.66 -14.44
CA ILE A 254 -4.71 -20.65 -13.37
C ILE A 254 -4.55 -21.31 -12.01
N GLU A 255 -5.19 -22.46 -11.80
CA GLU A 255 -5.09 -23.21 -10.54
C GLU A 255 -3.66 -23.71 -10.27
N LYS A 256 -2.91 -24.11 -11.31
CA LYS A 256 -1.49 -24.47 -11.16
C LYS A 256 -0.61 -23.27 -10.78
N ILE A 257 -0.89 -22.09 -11.30
CA ILE A 257 -0.09 -20.88 -11.06
C ILE A 257 -0.42 -20.26 -9.68
N PHE A 258 -1.71 -20.16 -9.34
CA PHE A 258 -2.19 -19.40 -8.17
C PHE A 258 -2.74 -20.28 -7.03
N GLY A 259 -2.86 -21.59 -7.24
CA GLY A 259 -3.46 -22.53 -6.30
C GLY A 259 -4.99 -22.58 -6.35
N SER A 260 -5.60 -23.44 -5.52
CA SER A 260 -7.06 -23.67 -5.48
C SER A 260 -7.88 -22.42 -5.14
N GLU A 261 -7.28 -21.48 -4.41
CA GLU A 261 -7.91 -20.24 -3.94
C GLU A 261 -7.83 -19.08 -4.95
N TRP A 262 -7.42 -19.35 -6.19
CA TRP A 262 -7.26 -18.32 -7.23
C TRP A 262 -8.50 -17.46 -7.46
N LYS A 263 -9.70 -18.01 -7.20
CA LYS A 263 -10.98 -17.28 -7.33
C LYS A 263 -11.06 -16.08 -6.38
N ASN A 264 -10.38 -16.13 -5.24
CA ASN A 264 -10.30 -15.02 -4.29
C ASN A 264 -9.42 -13.86 -4.81
N LEU A 265 -8.59 -14.14 -5.82
CA LEU A 265 -7.74 -13.16 -6.49
C LEU A 265 -8.41 -12.57 -7.74
N LEU A 266 -9.54 -13.15 -8.18
CA LEU A 266 -10.27 -12.71 -9.38
C LEU A 266 -11.10 -11.48 -9.08
N VAL A 267 -10.76 -10.39 -9.76
CA VAL A 267 -11.46 -9.11 -9.70
C VAL A 267 -12.18 -8.87 -11.04
N THR A 268 -13.41 -8.36 -10.94
CA THR A 268 -14.15 -7.91 -12.13
C THR A 268 -13.98 -6.41 -12.24
N ILE A 269 -13.29 -5.95 -13.29
CA ILE A 269 -13.10 -4.54 -13.56
C ILE A 269 -14.14 -4.04 -14.56
N LYS A 270 -14.43 -2.72 -14.52
CA LYS A 270 -15.28 -2.08 -15.51
C LYS A 270 -14.53 -1.98 -16.84
N ASP A 271 -15.24 -2.12 -17.95
CA ASP A 271 -14.69 -2.05 -19.32
C ASP A 271 -13.90 -0.75 -19.58
N VAL A 272 -14.32 0.36 -18.96
CA VAL A 272 -13.63 1.67 -19.05
C VAL A 272 -12.21 1.67 -18.46
N TYR A 273 -11.89 0.74 -17.57
CA TYR A 273 -10.54 0.58 -17.01
C TYR A 273 -9.74 -0.52 -17.71
N PHE A 274 -10.37 -1.32 -18.57
CA PHE A 274 -9.66 -2.35 -19.34
C PHE A 274 -8.71 -1.72 -20.36
N VAL A 275 -9.05 -0.54 -20.88
CA VAL A 275 -8.21 0.20 -21.84
C VAL A 275 -6.89 0.72 -21.25
N ASP A 276 -6.75 0.73 -19.92
CA ASP A 276 -5.51 1.08 -19.23
C ASP A 276 -4.48 -0.07 -19.29
N TYR A 277 -4.90 -1.27 -19.72
CA TYR A 277 -4.05 -2.45 -19.86
C TYR A 277 -3.65 -2.70 -21.31
N THR A 278 -2.47 -3.29 -21.50
CA THR A 278 -2.00 -3.73 -22.81
C THR A 278 -2.17 -5.24 -22.94
N VAL A 279 -2.87 -5.71 -23.96
CA VAL A 279 -3.02 -7.16 -24.18
C VAL A 279 -1.73 -7.74 -24.78
N GLY A 280 -1.14 -8.70 -24.07
CA GLY A 280 0.04 -9.46 -24.47
C GLY A 280 -0.30 -10.83 -25.07
N GLY A 281 0.72 -11.68 -25.21
CA GLY A 281 0.53 -13.07 -25.65
C GLY A 281 -0.18 -13.93 -24.62
N ASP A 282 -0.89 -14.95 -25.07
CA ASP A 282 -1.61 -15.88 -24.19
C ASP A 282 -0.65 -16.72 -23.33
N VAL A 283 -1.10 -17.10 -22.14
CA VAL A 283 -0.44 -18.07 -21.23
C VAL A 283 -1.17 -19.40 -21.33
N LYS A 284 -0.50 -20.40 -21.86
CA LYS A 284 -1.05 -21.74 -22.10
C LYS A 284 -0.53 -22.79 -21.13
N ASN A 285 0.62 -22.53 -20.50
CA ASN A 285 1.29 -23.42 -19.58
C ASN A 285 1.63 -22.70 -18.27
N SER A 286 1.76 -23.44 -17.17
CA SER A 286 2.08 -22.86 -15.85
C SER A 286 3.47 -22.24 -15.77
N ASP A 287 4.40 -22.67 -16.63
CA ASP A 287 5.79 -22.21 -16.59
C ASP A 287 6.00 -20.88 -17.33
N GLU A 288 5.00 -20.42 -18.09
CA GLU A 288 5.05 -19.20 -18.89
C GLU A 288 4.78 -17.93 -18.04
N PHE A 289 4.25 -18.09 -16.83
CA PHE A 289 3.90 -16.97 -15.96
C PHE A 289 4.22 -17.28 -14.50
N ASN A 290 5.01 -16.41 -13.86
CA ASN A 290 5.35 -16.53 -12.46
C ASN A 290 4.90 -15.27 -11.69
N PRO A 291 3.83 -15.34 -10.88
CA PRO A 291 3.28 -14.17 -10.20
C PRO A 291 4.26 -13.55 -9.20
N ASN A 292 5.08 -14.35 -8.53
CA ASN A 292 6.08 -13.84 -7.59
C ASN A 292 7.19 -13.06 -8.31
N TYR A 293 7.61 -13.56 -9.48
CA TYR A 293 8.58 -12.88 -10.32
C TYR A 293 8.02 -11.54 -10.82
N GLU A 294 6.82 -11.55 -11.40
CA GLU A 294 6.14 -10.33 -11.89
C GLU A 294 5.93 -9.30 -10.77
N GLN A 295 5.55 -9.75 -9.57
CA GLN A 295 5.38 -8.88 -8.42
C GLN A 295 6.71 -8.26 -7.94
N ALA A 296 7.81 -9.01 -8.00
CA ALA A 296 9.12 -8.56 -7.54
C ALA A 296 9.74 -7.48 -8.45
N ILE A 297 9.42 -7.52 -9.73
CA ILE A 297 9.92 -6.58 -10.75
C ILE A 297 8.90 -5.51 -11.13
N ALA A 298 7.69 -5.55 -10.55
CA ALA A 298 6.69 -4.52 -10.71
C ALA A 298 7.23 -3.15 -10.27
N SER A 299 7.18 -2.18 -11.17
CA SER A 299 7.66 -0.81 -10.92
C SER A 299 6.52 0.20 -11.00
N LEU A 300 6.56 1.16 -10.09
CA LEU A 300 5.73 2.37 -10.17
C LEU A 300 6.34 3.34 -11.22
N PRO A 301 5.51 4.12 -11.93
CA PRO A 301 5.96 5.19 -12.82
C PRO A 301 6.80 6.26 -12.11
#